data_AF-A0AA89BM25-F1
#
_entry.id   AF-A0AA89BM25-F1
#
_cell.length_a   1.000
_cell.length_b   1.000
_cell.length_c   1.000
_cell.angle_alpha   90.00
_cell.angle_beta   90.00
_cell.angle_gamma   90.00
#
_symmetry.space_group_name_H-M   'P 1'
#
loop_
_entity.id
_entity.type
_entity.pdbx_description
1 polymer ?
#
loop_
_entity_poly.entity_id
_entity_poly.type
_entity_poly.pdbx_seq_one_letter_code
_entity_poly.pdbx_strand_id
1 'polypeptide(L)'
;MKGGARNIAAILILCLVIAPSASASFWGDLGDIIFGPRGPQSKPTKHYVKDFTGGSGLNGKEIPKSDTKDEGIGNEDSPYTAPGFGSSSREKGDSNYDWIHGERPGNEEPDKQDERDWIHGERPGNEEPDKQDERDSVYGWIHGEPTENEEPDKQDEREEDGPLRLGFYRETCPRAEEIVKQVISEASKNSPGIPAGILRLHLHDCFVTGCDASLLLDKTPSGEKTEKVSLVNGGSLRGFEVIDEVKSQLEKACPGTVSCADVLAFAARDSLNISGLPSYEVPAGRHDSLSSQEADVTPANIPGPQDSIDAITKAFTEKGLTVEDMVVLTGGHSIGVAHCPNFAYRVRQPNSELDPRLNTDIRSVCSEVNGKATMPIDSITEYRLDVEFYKTLLDKKGLLESDQKLAEDPRTSDLVRSLADDQDGWFEKLPKSMIRMGKIQVLSGQQGEIRKQCRFVN
;
A
#
# COMPACT_ATOMS: atom_id res chain seq x y z
N MET A 1 -14.86 55.80 49.55
CA MET A 1 -13.41 55.56 49.74
C MET A 1 -13.11 54.12 49.33
N LYS A 2 -11.91 53.84 48.75
CA LYS A 2 -11.23 52.54 48.50
C LYS A 2 -12.07 51.26 48.74
N GLY A 3 -12.37 50.43 47.74
CA GLY A 3 -11.44 49.50 47.08
C GLY A 3 -11.58 48.09 47.68
N GLY A 4 -11.39 46.95 47.01
CA GLY A 4 -10.96 46.68 45.63
C GLY A 4 -11.30 45.23 45.22
N ALA A 5 -10.90 44.82 44.02
CA ALA A 5 -11.40 43.63 43.32
C ALA A 5 -10.86 42.27 43.81
N ARG A 6 -11.63 41.20 43.57
CA ARG A 6 -11.31 40.15 42.57
C ARG A 6 -12.41 39.08 42.50
N ASN A 7 -12.90 38.78 41.30
CA ASN A 7 -13.78 37.65 41.02
C ASN A 7 -13.75 37.31 39.52
N ILE A 8 -14.21 36.10 39.17
CA ILE A 8 -14.38 35.54 37.81
C ILE A 8 -13.10 35.07 37.10
N ALA A 9 -12.93 33.75 37.05
CA ALA A 9 -12.19 33.02 36.01
C ALA A 9 -12.83 31.62 35.84
N ALA A 10 -13.94 31.55 35.10
CA ALA A 10 -14.61 30.32 34.68
C ALA A 10 -15.48 30.60 33.45
N ILE A 11 -15.73 29.55 32.64
CA ILE A 11 -16.58 29.53 31.44
C ILE A 11 -15.98 30.23 30.21
N LEU A 12 -15.55 29.43 29.21
CA LEU A 12 -15.94 29.57 27.79
C LEU A 12 -15.25 28.47 26.93
N ILE A 13 -15.93 27.32 26.78
CA ILE A 13 -15.73 26.38 25.67
C ILE A 13 -17.12 25.87 25.26
N LEU A 14 -17.65 26.34 24.13
CA LEU A 14 -18.48 25.52 23.22
C LEU A 14 -18.77 26.24 21.89
N CYS A 15 -18.75 25.45 20.81
CA CYS A 15 -19.42 25.61 19.51
C CYS A 15 -19.25 26.90 18.67
N LEU A 16 -18.73 26.70 17.44
CA LEU A 16 -19.54 26.92 16.24
C LEU A 16 -19.07 26.03 15.08
N VAL A 17 -20.02 25.52 14.31
CA VAL A 17 -19.87 24.69 13.09
C VAL A 17 -20.77 25.32 12.02
N ILE A 18 -20.58 24.93 10.74
CA ILE A 18 -21.42 25.16 9.55
C ILE A 18 -20.92 26.29 8.61
N ALA A 19 -20.81 25.95 7.32
CA ALA A 19 -20.35 26.74 6.17
C ALA A 19 -21.58 27.38 5.42
N PRO A 20 -21.54 27.88 4.15
CA PRO A 20 -20.45 28.03 3.17
C PRO A 20 -20.42 29.35 2.33
N SER A 21 -19.52 29.41 1.34
CA SER A 21 -19.61 30.10 0.02
C SER A 21 -19.03 31.52 -0.23
N ALA A 22 -18.43 31.64 -1.44
CA ALA A 22 -18.31 32.79 -2.35
C ALA A 22 -17.15 33.84 -2.26
N SER A 23 -16.42 33.92 -3.39
CA SER A 23 -15.83 35.09 -4.08
C SER A 23 -14.72 35.97 -3.45
N ALA A 24 -13.51 35.79 -4.00
CA ALA A 24 -12.67 36.81 -4.67
C ALA A 24 -12.50 38.24 -4.10
N SER A 25 -11.25 38.50 -3.65
CA SER A 25 -10.45 39.72 -3.90
C SER A 25 -11.05 41.12 -3.67
N PHE A 26 -10.63 41.82 -2.59
CA PHE A 26 -10.18 43.23 -2.71
C PHE A 26 -9.34 43.73 -1.51
N TRP A 27 -8.32 44.56 -1.81
CA TRP A 27 -7.45 45.39 -0.95
C TRP A 27 -6.52 44.74 0.09
N GLY A 28 -5.29 45.28 0.11
CA GLY A 28 -4.32 45.10 1.18
C GLY A 28 -4.10 46.39 1.99
N ASP A 29 -2.96 46.42 2.69
CA ASP A 29 -2.39 47.55 3.46
C ASP A 29 -3.23 48.14 4.61
N LEU A 30 -2.95 47.64 5.81
CA LEU A 30 -2.75 48.49 6.99
C LEU A 30 -1.71 47.84 7.92
N GLY A 31 -0.47 48.35 7.88
CA GLY A 31 0.61 47.92 8.75
C GLY A 31 0.69 48.68 10.07
N ASP A 32 1.52 48.17 10.97
CA ASP A 32 2.26 48.90 12.02
C ASP A 32 1.49 49.58 13.16
N ILE A 33 0.79 48.76 13.96
CA ILE A 33 0.89 48.82 15.44
C ILE A 33 0.93 47.35 15.89
N ILE A 34 1.95 46.77 16.54
CA ILE A 34 2.79 47.23 17.66
C ILE A 34 4.22 46.63 17.48
N PHE A 35 5.27 47.33 17.95
CA PHE A 35 6.69 46.93 18.05
C PHE A 35 7.61 47.11 16.81
N GLY A 36 8.30 48.25 16.77
CA GLY A 36 9.72 48.29 16.42
C GLY A 36 10.58 48.56 17.68
N PRO A 37 11.91 48.76 17.58
CA PRO A 37 12.78 48.48 16.43
C PRO A 37 14.03 47.63 16.81
N ARG A 38 14.62 46.95 15.82
CA ARG A 38 16.06 46.61 15.83
C ARG A 38 16.63 46.69 14.42
N GLY A 39 17.67 47.50 14.25
CA GLY A 39 18.60 47.40 13.11
C GLY A 39 20.03 47.21 13.63
N PRO A 40 21.06 47.28 12.77
CA PRO A 40 21.03 47.28 11.30
C PRO A 40 21.70 46.01 10.70
N GLN A 41 21.26 45.57 9.52
CA GLN A 41 21.94 44.52 8.76
C GLN A 41 23.04 45.11 7.84
N SER A 42 24.12 44.35 7.65
CA SER A 42 25.18 44.62 6.67
C SER A 42 24.77 44.21 5.25
N LYS A 43 25.31 44.92 4.24
CA LYS A 43 24.95 44.76 2.82
C LYS A 43 25.73 43.60 2.17
N PRO A 44 25.14 42.88 1.18
CA PRO A 44 25.89 42.06 0.24
C PRO A 44 26.45 42.90 -0.93
N THR A 45 27.64 42.57 -1.39
CA THR A 45 28.31 43.18 -2.56
C THR A 45 27.93 42.48 -3.87
N LYS A 46 27.75 43.25 -4.94
CA LYS A 46 27.66 42.74 -6.33
C LYS A 46 29.07 42.62 -6.93
N HIS A 47 29.30 41.63 -7.79
CA HIS A 47 30.29 41.77 -8.87
C HIS A 47 29.76 41.25 -10.21
N TYR A 48 30.29 41.87 -11.27
CA TYR A 48 29.89 41.72 -12.66
C TYR A 48 30.45 40.45 -13.31
N VAL A 49 29.72 39.91 -14.29
CA VAL A 49 30.27 39.05 -15.35
C VAL A 49 30.30 39.87 -16.64
N LYS A 50 31.40 39.77 -17.41
CA LYS A 50 31.48 40.13 -18.83
C LYS A 50 32.47 39.20 -19.53
N ASP A 51 32.10 38.83 -20.75
CA ASP A 51 32.83 37.92 -21.63
C ASP A 51 34.17 38.51 -22.14
N PHE A 52 35.06 37.66 -22.68
CA PHE A 52 35.48 37.76 -24.08
C PHE A 52 36.24 36.50 -24.56
N THR A 53 36.47 36.43 -25.86
CA THR A 53 36.76 35.25 -26.70
C THR A 53 38.25 34.85 -26.86
N GLY A 54 38.50 33.56 -27.16
CA GLY A 54 39.27 33.21 -28.37
C GLY A 54 40.55 32.36 -28.25
N GLY A 55 40.55 31.22 -28.97
CA GLY A 55 41.57 30.98 -30.02
C GLY A 55 42.76 30.03 -29.77
N SER A 56 42.86 29.02 -30.65
CA SER A 56 44.05 28.25 -31.07
C SER A 56 44.85 27.38 -30.07
N GLY A 57 45.50 26.33 -30.59
CA GLY A 57 46.41 25.43 -29.86
C GLY A 57 47.54 24.94 -30.77
N LEU A 58 48.36 23.95 -30.32
CA LEU A 58 49.12 22.96 -31.13
C LEU A 58 50.13 22.14 -30.26
N ASN A 59 50.19 20.82 -30.51
CA ASN A 59 51.33 19.87 -30.52
C ASN A 59 52.36 19.66 -29.37
N GLY A 60 52.74 18.38 -29.18
CA GLY A 60 54.06 17.90 -28.70
C GLY A 60 53.98 16.99 -27.45
N LYS A 61 54.22 15.66 -27.51
CA LYS A 61 55.53 14.93 -27.49
C LYS A 61 56.41 15.23 -26.25
N GLU A 62 57.09 14.31 -25.56
CA GLU A 62 57.23 12.83 -25.58
C GLU A 62 58.13 12.39 -24.37
N ILE A 63 57.88 11.24 -23.69
CA ILE A 63 58.91 10.24 -23.22
C ILE A 63 59.96 10.69 -22.12
N PRO A 64 60.58 9.83 -21.26
CA PRO A 64 60.21 8.57 -20.55
C PRO A 64 60.74 8.46 -19.06
N LYS A 65 60.65 7.26 -18.43
CA LYS A 65 61.65 6.51 -17.56
C LYS A 65 62.50 7.24 -16.48
N SER A 66 62.98 6.63 -15.39
CA SER A 66 62.93 5.26 -14.83
C SER A 66 63.54 5.26 -13.40
N ASP A 67 63.19 4.24 -12.60
CA ASP A 67 63.97 3.57 -11.54
C ASP A 67 65.00 4.36 -10.69
N THR A 68 64.80 4.33 -9.36
CA THR A 68 65.83 3.90 -8.40
C THR A 68 65.20 3.44 -7.08
N LYS A 69 65.81 2.42 -6.45
CA LYS A 69 65.62 2.05 -5.04
C LYS A 69 66.65 2.85 -4.19
N ASP A 70 66.60 3.00 -2.87
CA ASP A 70 66.45 2.00 -1.81
C ASP A 70 66.29 2.70 -0.41
N GLU A 71 65.77 1.93 0.57
CA GLU A 71 65.92 2.01 2.04
C GLU A 71 65.61 3.31 2.85
N GLY A 72 64.87 3.15 3.97
CA GLY A 72 65.00 4.09 5.11
C GLY A 72 63.82 4.37 6.06
N ILE A 73 63.26 3.34 6.74
CA ILE A 73 62.68 3.38 8.12
C ILE A 73 61.70 4.53 8.50
N GLY A 74 60.45 4.20 8.91
CA GLY A 74 59.64 5.11 9.75
C GLY A 74 58.12 4.86 9.82
N ASN A 75 57.71 3.96 10.72
CA ASN A 75 56.42 3.80 11.43
C ASN A 75 55.08 4.46 11.01
N GLU A 76 54.02 3.70 11.33
CA GLU A 76 52.66 4.11 11.76
C GLU A 76 51.57 4.40 10.70
N ASP A 77 51.00 3.27 10.26
CA ASP A 77 49.59 2.87 10.50
C ASP A 77 48.42 3.59 9.82
N SER A 78 47.88 2.86 8.84
CA SER A 78 46.53 2.87 8.29
C SER A 78 46.26 1.43 7.79
N PRO A 79 45.05 1.04 7.34
CA PRO A 79 43.78 0.93 8.07
C PRO A 79 43.19 -0.51 7.94
N TYR A 80 41.89 -0.69 8.22
CA TYR A 80 40.98 -1.76 7.74
C TYR A 80 41.49 -3.22 7.55
N THR A 81 40.86 -4.19 8.24
CA THR A 81 39.98 -5.25 7.63
C THR A 81 39.60 -6.35 8.64
N ALA A 82 38.63 -7.20 8.27
CA ALA A 82 38.05 -8.28 9.08
C ALA A 82 38.96 -9.52 9.25
N PRO A 83 38.63 -10.41 10.20
CA PRO A 83 38.28 -11.80 9.86
C PRO A 83 36.94 -12.23 10.50
N GLY A 84 36.34 -13.38 10.24
CA GLY A 84 36.82 -14.61 9.59
C GLY A 84 36.60 -15.82 10.52
N PHE A 85 36.09 -16.93 10.00
CA PHE A 85 35.62 -18.10 10.77
C PHE A 85 36.68 -18.74 11.68
N GLY A 86 36.24 -19.26 12.84
CA GLY A 86 37.03 -20.13 13.72
C GLY A 86 36.16 -21.12 14.50
N SER A 87 36.37 -22.41 14.29
CA SER A 87 35.64 -23.50 14.96
C SER A 87 36.21 -23.84 16.35
N SER A 88 35.34 -24.20 17.30
CA SER A 88 35.72 -24.87 18.55
C SER A 88 34.67 -25.91 18.96
N SER A 89 35.07 -26.95 19.71
CA SER A 89 34.28 -28.14 20.01
C SER A 89 34.27 -28.46 21.51
N ARG A 90 33.24 -29.20 21.96
CA ARG A 90 33.02 -29.73 23.34
C ARG A 90 32.70 -28.66 24.42
N GLU A 91 31.96 -28.97 25.50
CA GLU A 91 31.46 -30.27 25.98
C GLU A 91 30.06 -30.19 26.63
N LYS A 92 29.55 -31.34 27.12
CA LYS A 92 28.16 -31.59 27.56
C LYS A 92 27.78 -30.94 28.91
N GLY A 93 26.47 -30.70 29.08
CA GLY A 93 25.81 -30.57 30.39
C GLY A 93 24.32 -30.87 30.26
N ASP A 94 23.85 -31.96 30.88
CA ASP A 94 22.47 -32.44 30.77
C ASP A 94 21.52 -31.71 31.74
N SER A 95 20.28 -31.43 31.32
CA SER A 95 19.15 -31.21 32.25
C SER A 95 17.80 -31.62 31.65
N ASN A 96 17.50 -32.90 31.84
CA ASN A 96 16.18 -33.54 31.97
C ASN A 96 14.92 -32.64 31.93
N TYR A 97 13.96 -32.99 31.06
CA TYR A 97 12.53 -32.77 31.32
C TYR A 97 11.81 -34.11 31.24
N ASP A 98 11.12 -34.45 32.33
CA ASP A 98 10.55 -35.77 32.58
C ASP A 98 9.11 -35.85 32.04
N TRP A 99 8.76 -36.97 31.40
CA TRP A 99 7.41 -37.22 30.88
C TRP A 99 6.69 -38.22 31.79
N ILE A 100 5.67 -37.77 32.52
CA ILE A 100 4.83 -38.64 33.35
C ILE A 100 3.46 -38.83 32.70
N HIS A 101 3.18 -40.10 32.34
CA HIS A 101 1.83 -40.60 32.05
C HIS A 101 1.07 -40.91 33.35
N GLY A 102 -0.27 -40.77 33.29
CA GLY A 102 -1.24 -41.26 34.28
C GLY A 102 -2.64 -41.03 33.74
N GLU A 103 -3.19 -41.95 32.93
CA GLU A 103 -3.97 -43.14 33.34
C GLU A 103 -5.44 -42.84 33.69
N ARG A 104 -6.35 -43.58 33.02
CA ARG A 104 -7.80 -43.61 33.25
C ARG A 104 -8.14 -44.49 34.46
N PRO A 105 -9.29 -44.23 35.10
CA PRO A 105 -10.41 -45.18 35.01
C PRO A 105 -11.69 -44.46 34.52
N GLY A 106 -12.79 -45.10 34.16
CA GLY A 106 -13.19 -46.51 34.12
C GLY A 106 -14.72 -46.54 33.90
N ASN A 107 -15.25 -47.48 33.10
CA ASN A 107 -16.67 -47.47 32.69
C ASN A 107 -17.60 -47.93 33.82
N GLU A 108 -18.74 -47.25 34.02
CA GLU A 108 -19.99 -47.87 34.49
C GLU A 108 -21.21 -47.25 33.76
N GLU A 109 -21.93 -48.08 32.99
CA GLU A 109 -23.36 -47.96 32.69
C GLU A 109 -24.08 -48.85 33.73
N PRO A 110 -25.27 -48.49 34.24
CA PRO A 110 -26.52 -48.70 33.50
C PRO A 110 -27.57 -47.56 33.79
N ASP A 111 -28.85 -47.58 33.44
CA ASP A 111 -29.73 -48.60 32.84
C ASP A 111 -30.86 -47.93 32.00
N LYS A 112 -31.66 -48.72 31.30
CA LYS A 112 -32.83 -48.30 30.50
C LYS A 112 -34.09 -48.16 31.37
N GLN A 113 -35.03 -47.31 30.96
CA GLN A 113 -36.40 -47.72 30.54
C GLN A 113 -37.36 -46.54 30.30
N ASP A 114 -38.18 -46.67 29.25
CA ASP A 114 -39.59 -46.26 29.07
C ASP A 114 -40.02 -44.78 29.37
N GLU A 115 -40.94 -44.11 28.64
CA GLU A 115 -42.13 -44.57 27.91
C GLU A 115 -42.47 -43.77 26.62
N ARG A 116 -43.09 -44.47 25.64
CA ARG A 116 -44.33 -44.19 24.85
C ARG A 116 -45.04 -42.81 25.02
N ASP A 117 -45.84 -42.27 24.09
CA ASP A 117 -46.24 -42.53 22.68
C ASP A 117 -47.09 -41.30 22.16
N TRP A 118 -47.60 -41.35 20.91
CA TRP A 118 -48.63 -40.50 20.20
C TRP A 118 -48.06 -39.54 19.11
N ILE A 119 -48.09 -39.75 17.78
CA ILE A 119 -49.05 -40.37 16.80
C ILE A 119 -50.37 -39.56 16.71
N HIS A 120 -50.86 -39.01 15.58
CA HIS A 120 -50.48 -38.98 14.13
C HIS A 120 -50.61 -37.52 13.59
N GLY A 121 -50.08 -37.10 12.42
CA GLY A 121 -50.57 -37.31 11.03
C GLY A 121 -50.94 -35.93 10.38
N GLU A 122 -51.22 -35.75 9.08
CA GLU A 122 -50.95 -36.52 7.85
C GLU A 122 -51.11 -35.59 6.62
N ARG A 123 -50.78 -36.03 5.39
CA ARG A 123 -50.65 -35.20 4.17
C ARG A 123 -51.43 -35.78 2.99
N PRO A 124 -52.13 -34.96 2.18
CA PRO A 124 -52.44 -35.28 0.78
C PRO A 124 -51.95 -34.18 -0.19
N GLY A 125 -51.80 -34.39 -1.51
CA GLY A 125 -51.96 -35.60 -2.32
C GLY A 125 -52.56 -35.30 -3.70
N ASN A 126 -51.77 -35.52 -4.77
CA ASN A 126 -52.16 -35.58 -6.20
C ASN A 126 -52.74 -34.27 -6.83
N GLU A 127 -52.89 -34.09 -8.15
CA GLU A 127 -52.85 -35.01 -9.32
C GLU A 127 -52.50 -34.25 -10.63
N GLU A 128 -52.12 -34.97 -11.69
CA GLU A 128 -51.73 -34.45 -13.02
C GLU A 128 -52.69 -34.97 -14.12
N PRO A 129 -52.93 -34.24 -15.22
CA PRO A 129 -53.39 -34.89 -16.46
C PRO A 129 -52.70 -34.40 -17.75
N ASP A 130 -52.27 -35.38 -18.56
CA ASP A 130 -51.72 -35.24 -19.92
C ASP A 130 -52.82 -35.42 -20.99
N LYS A 131 -52.81 -34.60 -22.07
CA LYS A 131 -53.47 -34.84 -23.38
C LYS A 131 -52.90 -34.03 -24.57
N GLN A 132 -52.09 -34.71 -25.38
CA GLN A 132 -52.22 -34.93 -26.84
C GLN A 132 -52.29 -33.79 -27.90
N ASP A 133 -51.49 -34.05 -28.96
CA ASP A 133 -51.66 -33.77 -30.39
C ASP A 133 -51.75 -32.32 -30.92
N GLU A 134 -50.72 -31.90 -31.67
CA GLU A 134 -50.89 -31.75 -33.13
C GLU A 134 -49.60 -31.92 -33.95
N ARG A 135 -49.78 -32.15 -35.26
CA ARG A 135 -48.76 -32.52 -36.27
C ARG A 135 -48.08 -31.23 -36.81
N ASP A 136 -46.89 -31.23 -37.43
CA ASP A 136 -46.60 -31.85 -38.74
C ASP A 136 -45.10 -32.13 -39.00
N SER A 137 -44.86 -33.08 -39.89
CA SER A 137 -43.54 -33.53 -40.34
C SER A 137 -43.06 -32.83 -41.61
N VAL A 138 -41.74 -32.59 -41.74
CA VAL A 138 -41.04 -32.64 -43.03
C VAL A 138 -39.67 -33.32 -42.86
N TYR A 139 -39.41 -34.30 -43.74
CA TYR A 139 -38.16 -34.96 -44.15
C TYR A 139 -36.81 -34.27 -43.80
N GLY A 140 -35.71 -35.00 -43.55
CA GLY A 140 -35.49 -36.45 -43.67
C GLY A 140 -34.06 -36.91 -43.31
N TRP A 141 -33.86 -38.23 -43.32
CA TRP A 141 -32.66 -38.97 -42.88
C TRP A 141 -31.51 -38.89 -43.94
N ILE A 142 -30.21 -39.06 -43.66
CA ILE A 142 -29.54 -40.36 -43.35
C ILE A 142 -28.07 -40.16 -42.88
N HIS A 143 -27.68 -40.95 -41.86
CA HIS A 143 -26.37 -41.45 -41.38
C HIS A 143 -25.00 -40.80 -41.75
N GLY A 144 -24.23 -40.56 -40.67
CA GLY A 144 -22.76 -40.60 -40.60
C GLY A 144 -22.31 -40.81 -39.14
N GLU A 145 -21.48 -41.81 -38.86
CA GLU A 145 -21.03 -42.19 -37.49
C GLU A 145 -19.77 -41.39 -37.04
N PRO A 146 -19.40 -41.40 -35.74
CA PRO A 146 -18.72 -40.27 -35.11
C PRO A 146 -17.20 -40.30 -35.25
N THR A 147 -16.59 -39.11 -35.36
CA THR A 147 -15.15 -38.91 -35.17
C THR A 147 -14.86 -37.68 -34.31
N GLU A 148 -14.15 -37.97 -33.22
CA GLU A 148 -13.16 -37.11 -32.56
C GLU A 148 -13.64 -35.97 -31.65
N ASN A 149 -12.94 -35.91 -30.52
CA ASN A 149 -13.19 -34.98 -29.43
C ASN A 149 -12.70 -33.58 -29.82
N GLU A 150 -13.60 -32.61 -29.81
CA GLU A 150 -13.24 -31.22 -29.53
C GLU A 150 -13.91 -30.84 -28.20
N GLU A 151 -13.10 -30.65 -27.16
CA GLU A 151 -13.57 -30.00 -25.94
C GLU A 151 -14.02 -28.58 -26.31
N PRO A 152 -15.14 -28.06 -25.76
CA PRO A 152 -15.56 -26.71 -26.05
C PRO A 152 -14.51 -25.73 -25.51
N ASP A 153 -13.78 -25.13 -26.45
CA ASP A 153 -12.72 -24.16 -26.18
C ASP A 153 -13.23 -23.09 -25.23
N LYS A 154 -12.53 -22.91 -24.10
CA LYS A 154 -12.87 -21.87 -23.13
C LYS A 154 -12.52 -20.53 -23.76
N GLN A 155 -13.49 -19.93 -24.44
CA GLN A 155 -13.44 -18.53 -24.84
C GLN A 155 -13.46 -17.67 -23.58
N ASP A 156 -12.28 -17.49 -23.01
CA ASP A 156 -12.05 -16.67 -21.83
C ASP A 156 -12.45 -15.22 -22.12
N GLU A 157 -13.07 -14.59 -21.12
CA GLU A 157 -13.89 -13.40 -21.28
C GLU A 157 -13.04 -12.14 -21.55
N ARG A 158 -12.67 -11.92 -22.81
CA ARG A 158 -12.05 -10.66 -23.26
C ARG A 158 -13.04 -9.50 -23.31
N GLU A 159 -13.43 -9.02 -22.12
CA GLU A 159 -13.88 -7.64 -21.95
C GLU A 159 -12.67 -6.68 -22.07
N GLU A 160 -12.15 -6.51 -23.30
CA GLU A 160 -11.17 -5.47 -23.65
C GLU A 160 -11.84 -4.13 -24.06
N ASP A 161 -12.89 -3.69 -23.36
CA ASP A 161 -13.55 -2.40 -23.64
C ASP A 161 -12.94 -1.25 -22.80
N GLY A 162 -11.61 -1.16 -22.81
CA GLY A 162 -10.86 -0.14 -22.06
C GLY A 162 -9.41 0.00 -22.53
N PRO A 163 -8.72 1.11 -22.16
CA PRO A 163 -7.38 1.41 -22.65
C PRO A 163 -6.27 0.49 -22.11
N LEU A 164 -6.58 -0.33 -21.10
CA LEU A 164 -5.63 -1.25 -20.48
C LEU A 164 -5.89 -2.69 -20.92
N ARG A 165 -4.84 -3.41 -21.30
CA ARG A 165 -4.92 -4.83 -21.68
C ARG A 165 -3.77 -5.66 -21.10
N LEU A 166 -3.99 -6.96 -21.03
CA LEU A 166 -2.96 -7.93 -20.64
C LEU A 166 -1.87 -8.02 -21.72
N GLY A 167 -0.63 -8.21 -21.29
CA GLY A 167 0.52 -8.25 -22.22
C GLY A 167 0.67 -6.98 -23.06
N PHE A 168 0.35 -5.80 -22.53
CA PHE A 168 0.46 -4.52 -23.26
C PHE A 168 1.83 -4.36 -23.94
N TYR A 169 2.90 -4.62 -23.18
CA TYR A 169 4.30 -4.50 -23.60
C TYR A 169 4.89 -5.74 -24.28
N ARG A 170 4.09 -6.77 -24.59
CA ARG A 170 4.59 -8.08 -25.11
C ARG A 170 5.45 -7.97 -26.37
N GLU A 171 5.19 -6.96 -27.21
CA GLU A 171 5.95 -6.71 -28.44
C GLU A 171 6.98 -5.57 -28.29
N THR A 172 6.63 -4.50 -27.56
CA THR A 172 7.44 -3.27 -27.47
C THR A 172 8.50 -3.31 -26.37
N CYS A 173 8.24 -3.99 -25.26
CA CYS A 173 9.23 -4.27 -24.22
C CYS A 173 8.97 -5.64 -23.57
N PRO A 174 9.33 -6.76 -24.24
CA PRO A 174 8.95 -8.11 -23.81
C PRO A 174 9.47 -8.51 -22.41
N ARG A 175 10.50 -7.82 -21.90
CA ARG A 175 11.10 -8.05 -20.57
C ARG A 175 10.64 -7.05 -19.50
N ALA A 176 9.63 -6.22 -19.77
CA ALA A 176 9.20 -5.15 -18.85
C ALA A 176 8.88 -5.68 -17.43
N GLU A 177 7.93 -6.62 -17.32
CA GLU A 177 7.55 -7.21 -16.03
C GLU A 177 8.68 -8.02 -15.37
N GLU A 178 9.55 -8.64 -16.17
CA GLU A 178 10.71 -9.38 -15.68
C GLU A 178 11.71 -8.45 -14.96
N ILE A 179 12.00 -7.29 -15.56
CA ILE A 179 12.89 -6.27 -15.02
C ILE A 179 12.30 -5.67 -13.73
N VAL A 180 11.00 -5.34 -13.72
CA VAL A 180 10.32 -4.86 -12.50
C VAL A 180 10.49 -5.89 -11.38
N LYS A 181 10.09 -7.14 -11.62
CA LYS A 181 10.15 -8.22 -10.63
C LYS A 181 11.57 -8.47 -10.09
N GLN A 182 12.59 -8.38 -10.94
CA GLN A 182 14.00 -8.52 -10.53
C GLN A 182 14.40 -7.44 -9.52
N VAL A 183 14.17 -6.17 -9.86
CA VAL A 183 14.53 -5.05 -8.97
C VAL A 183 13.73 -5.06 -7.67
N ILE A 184 12.42 -5.37 -7.70
CA ILE A 184 11.62 -5.47 -6.46
C ILE A 184 12.11 -6.65 -5.60
N SER A 185 12.45 -7.80 -6.19
CA SER A 185 13.01 -8.94 -5.47
C SER A 185 14.35 -8.60 -4.81
N GLU A 186 15.24 -7.89 -5.50
CA GLU A 186 16.53 -7.46 -4.92
C GLU A 186 16.36 -6.41 -3.82
N ALA A 187 15.48 -5.43 -4.01
CA ALA A 187 15.17 -4.42 -2.99
C ALA A 187 14.55 -5.05 -1.72
N SER A 188 13.65 -6.03 -1.88
CA SER A 188 13.01 -6.73 -0.75
C SER A 188 14.00 -7.51 0.12
N LYS A 189 15.02 -8.15 -0.48
CA LYS A 189 16.08 -8.88 0.25
C LYS A 189 16.92 -7.94 1.12
N ASN A 190 17.15 -6.71 0.65
CA ASN A 190 17.91 -5.70 1.37
C ASN A 190 17.07 -4.93 2.40
N SER A 191 15.75 -4.83 2.19
CA SER A 191 14.84 -4.18 3.13
C SER A 191 13.43 -4.80 3.06
N PRO A 192 13.06 -5.69 4.00
CA PRO A 192 11.77 -6.40 4.01
C PRO A 192 10.52 -5.52 4.02
N GLY A 193 10.64 -4.24 4.41
CA GLY A 193 9.55 -3.27 4.35
C GLY A 193 9.34 -2.58 2.99
N ILE A 194 10.11 -2.91 1.95
CA ILE A 194 9.90 -2.37 0.60
C ILE A 194 8.57 -2.82 -0.03
N PRO A 195 8.17 -4.11 0.01
CA PRO A 195 6.89 -4.56 -0.52
C PRO A 195 5.67 -3.77 0.00
N ALA A 196 5.55 -3.61 1.32
CA ALA A 196 4.47 -2.82 1.93
C ALA A 196 4.55 -1.32 1.53
N GLY A 197 5.76 -0.77 1.43
CA GLY A 197 5.99 0.59 0.96
C GLY A 197 5.51 0.85 -0.47
N ILE A 198 5.81 -0.08 -1.40
CA ILE A 198 5.41 -0.01 -2.80
C ILE A 198 3.90 -0.24 -2.97
N LEU A 199 3.32 -1.21 -2.23
CA LEU A 199 1.88 -1.42 -2.21
C LEU A 199 1.14 -0.15 -1.80
N ARG A 200 1.57 0.50 -0.72
CA ARG A 200 1.03 1.78 -0.25
C ARG A 200 1.28 2.92 -1.24
N LEU A 201 2.43 2.94 -1.93
CA LEU A 201 2.74 3.94 -2.95
C LEU A 201 1.76 3.85 -4.14
N HIS A 202 1.42 2.65 -4.60
CA HIS A 202 0.43 2.45 -5.66
C HIS A 202 -1.00 2.81 -5.22
N LEU A 203 -1.40 2.47 -3.99
CA LEU A 203 -2.67 2.90 -3.39
C LEU A 203 -2.78 4.43 -3.35
N HIS A 204 -1.75 5.11 -2.82
CA HIS A 204 -1.75 6.57 -2.66
C HIS A 204 -1.78 7.31 -4.00
N ASP A 205 -1.15 6.76 -5.04
CA ASP A 205 -1.22 7.29 -6.41
C ASP A 205 -2.66 7.23 -6.93
N CYS A 206 -3.20 6.01 -7.03
CA CYS A 206 -4.54 5.74 -7.55
C CYS A 206 -5.66 6.53 -6.88
N PHE A 207 -5.54 6.82 -5.58
CA PHE A 207 -6.59 7.47 -4.81
C PHE A 207 -6.59 9.01 -4.87
N VAL A 208 -5.53 9.68 -5.34
CA VAL A 208 -5.53 11.15 -5.45
C VAL A 208 -6.17 11.59 -6.77
N THR A 209 -5.42 11.62 -7.87
CA THR A 209 -5.90 12.00 -9.22
C THR A 209 -6.21 10.83 -10.13
N GLY A 210 -5.77 9.62 -9.78
CA GLY A 210 -5.91 8.41 -10.59
C GLY A 210 -4.61 7.61 -10.60
N CYS A 211 -4.61 6.43 -11.19
CA CYS A 211 -3.38 5.65 -11.34
C CYS A 211 -2.55 6.18 -12.51
N ASP A 212 -2.01 7.39 -12.34
CA ASP A 212 -1.32 8.19 -13.37
C ASP A 212 0.13 8.55 -12.97
N ALA A 213 0.61 8.01 -11.83
CA ALA A 213 1.93 8.28 -11.27
C ALA A 213 2.23 9.78 -11.02
N SER A 214 1.20 10.61 -10.79
CA SER A 214 1.34 12.01 -10.36
C SER A 214 2.17 12.13 -9.08
N LEU A 215 1.93 11.23 -8.12
CA LEU A 215 2.58 11.14 -6.81
C LEU A 215 4.11 11.00 -6.90
N LEU A 216 4.62 10.50 -8.03
CA LEU A 216 6.06 10.35 -8.26
C LEU A 216 6.75 11.66 -8.62
N LEU A 217 6.03 12.74 -8.96
CA LEU A 217 6.64 14.02 -9.33
C LEU A 217 7.25 14.74 -8.11
N ASP A 218 8.51 15.13 -8.23
CA ASP A 218 9.16 16.03 -7.27
C ASP A 218 8.82 17.51 -7.55
N LYS A 219 8.53 17.84 -8.83
CA LYS A 219 8.15 19.17 -9.31
C LYS A 219 7.29 19.07 -10.56
N THR A 220 6.46 20.08 -10.78
CA THR A 220 5.63 20.29 -11.98
C THR A 220 5.99 21.63 -12.65
N PRO A 221 5.61 21.85 -13.93
CA PRO A 221 5.83 23.13 -14.61
C PRO A 221 5.10 24.33 -13.97
N SER A 222 4.05 24.13 -13.16
CA SER A 222 3.38 25.21 -12.44
C SER A 222 4.21 25.78 -11.29
N GLY A 223 5.19 25.02 -10.77
CA GLY A 223 5.98 25.40 -9.60
C GLY A 223 5.25 25.24 -8.26
N GLU A 224 4.00 24.79 -8.28
CA GLU A 224 3.25 24.43 -7.07
C GLU A 224 3.84 23.19 -6.39
N LYS A 225 3.52 23.01 -5.11
CA LYS A 225 3.92 21.82 -4.37
C LYS A 225 3.17 20.58 -4.88
N THR A 226 3.88 19.47 -5.03
CA THR A 226 3.30 18.18 -5.45
C THR A 226 2.71 17.39 -4.27
N GLU A 227 1.92 16.36 -4.57
CA GLU A 227 1.31 15.47 -3.58
C GLU A 227 2.33 14.82 -2.65
N LYS A 228 3.53 14.58 -3.17
CA LYS A 228 4.63 13.92 -2.45
C LYS A 228 5.04 14.66 -1.18
N VAL A 229 4.95 15.99 -1.15
CA VAL A 229 5.33 16.81 0.01
C VAL A 229 4.17 17.13 0.96
N SER A 230 2.96 16.62 0.69
CA SER A 230 1.80 16.78 1.57
C SER A 230 2.03 16.17 2.96
N LEU A 231 1.27 16.65 3.95
CA LEU A 231 1.36 16.16 5.34
C LEU A 231 1.16 14.64 5.48
N VAL A 232 0.36 14.04 4.60
CA VAL A 232 0.08 12.60 4.60
C VAL A 232 1.24 11.80 4.00
N ASN A 233 1.94 12.34 2.99
CA ASN A 233 2.92 11.61 2.18
C ASN A 233 4.38 11.90 2.56
N GLY A 234 4.73 13.16 2.81
CA GLY A 234 6.10 13.72 2.80
C GLY A 234 7.07 13.27 3.88
N GLY A 235 6.68 12.29 4.69
CA GLY A 235 7.54 11.59 5.64
C GLY A 235 7.08 10.16 5.95
N SER A 236 6.20 9.58 5.13
CA SER A 236 5.55 8.29 5.39
C SER A 236 5.61 7.31 4.20
N LEU A 237 5.69 7.81 2.97
CA LEU A 237 5.89 6.99 1.78
C LEU A 237 7.37 6.68 1.56
N ARG A 238 7.67 5.49 1.02
CA ARG A 238 9.01 4.96 0.79
C ARG A 238 9.04 4.09 -0.48
N GLY A 239 10.23 3.81 -1.02
CA GLY A 239 10.37 3.00 -2.23
C GLY A 239 10.43 3.79 -3.54
N PHE A 240 10.35 5.12 -3.50
CA PHE A 240 10.52 5.98 -4.69
C PHE A 240 11.84 5.67 -5.40
N GLU A 241 12.92 5.49 -4.64
CA GLU A 241 14.25 5.09 -5.09
C GLU A 241 14.30 3.72 -5.78
N VAL A 242 13.40 2.80 -5.41
CA VAL A 242 13.26 1.50 -6.08
C VAL A 242 12.52 1.65 -7.41
N ILE A 243 11.49 2.49 -7.46
CA ILE A 243 10.78 2.85 -8.69
C ILE A 243 11.71 3.58 -9.67
N ASP A 244 12.58 4.47 -9.18
CA ASP A 244 13.62 5.13 -9.98
C ASP A 244 14.58 4.10 -10.62
N GLU A 245 15.03 3.07 -9.87
CA GLU A 245 15.93 2.05 -10.40
C GLU A 245 15.22 1.09 -11.37
N VAL A 246 13.98 0.69 -11.10
CA VAL A 246 13.14 -0.05 -12.07
C VAL A 246 13.06 0.72 -13.39
N LYS A 247 12.73 2.02 -13.31
CA LYS A 247 12.61 2.88 -14.49
C LYS A 247 13.96 3.06 -15.22
N SER A 248 15.05 3.24 -14.48
CA SER A 248 16.43 3.30 -14.97
C SER A 248 16.81 2.04 -15.77
N GLN A 249 16.40 0.85 -15.33
CA GLN A 249 16.65 -0.40 -16.08
C GLN A 249 15.73 -0.55 -17.28
N LEU A 250 14.44 -0.19 -17.16
CA LEU A 250 13.49 -0.21 -18.28
C LEU A 250 13.93 0.74 -19.41
N GLU A 251 14.34 1.97 -19.11
CA GLU A 251 14.82 2.91 -20.12
C GLU A 251 16.12 2.47 -20.81
N LYS A 252 16.95 1.62 -20.17
CA LYS A 252 18.12 0.99 -20.83
C LYS A 252 17.70 -0.14 -21.78
N ALA A 253 16.63 -0.86 -21.46
CA ALA A 253 16.15 -2.02 -22.23
C ALA A 253 15.20 -1.63 -23.38
N CYS A 254 14.30 -0.68 -23.14
CA CYS A 254 13.25 -0.24 -24.04
C CYS A 254 12.94 1.27 -23.81
N PRO A 255 13.79 2.18 -24.32
CA PRO A 255 13.67 3.62 -24.09
C PRO A 255 12.27 4.17 -24.41
N GLY A 256 11.74 5.04 -23.54
CA GLY A 256 10.48 5.75 -23.74
C GLY A 256 9.24 4.85 -23.92
N THR A 257 9.28 3.60 -23.46
CA THR A 257 8.23 2.60 -23.75
C THR A 257 7.28 2.36 -22.58
N VAL A 258 7.79 2.13 -21.36
CA VAL A 258 6.97 1.74 -20.20
C VAL A 258 6.70 2.95 -19.30
N SER A 259 5.44 3.26 -18.97
CA SER A 259 5.09 4.39 -18.10
C SER A 259 5.47 4.14 -16.65
N CYS A 260 5.63 5.21 -15.87
CA CYS A 260 5.83 5.07 -14.43
C CYS A 260 4.56 4.60 -13.70
N ALA A 261 3.38 4.93 -14.24
CA ALA A 261 2.09 4.40 -13.75
C ALA A 261 2.00 2.87 -13.87
N ASP A 262 2.42 2.27 -14.99
CA ASP A 262 2.48 0.81 -15.12
C ASP A 262 3.61 0.19 -14.29
N VAL A 263 4.74 0.89 -14.11
CA VAL A 263 5.78 0.46 -13.16
C VAL A 263 5.22 0.34 -11.73
N LEU A 264 4.40 1.28 -11.25
CA LEU A 264 3.76 1.17 -9.93
C LEU A 264 2.84 -0.06 -9.85
N ALA A 265 2.00 -0.28 -10.87
CA ALA A 265 1.07 -1.41 -10.89
C ALA A 265 1.79 -2.77 -10.89
N PHE A 266 2.83 -2.93 -11.72
CA PHE A 266 3.65 -4.15 -11.72
C PHE A 266 4.43 -4.32 -10.42
N ALA A 267 5.03 -3.24 -9.89
CA ALA A 267 5.81 -3.30 -8.66
C ALA A 267 4.94 -3.65 -7.44
N ALA A 268 3.68 -3.19 -7.40
CA ALA A 268 2.72 -3.57 -6.37
C ALA A 268 2.33 -5.07 -6.45
N ARG A 269 2.09 -5.60 -7.66
CA ARG A 269 1.87 -7.04 -7.89
C ARG A 269 3.07 -7.86 -7.42
N ASP A 270 4.28 -7.50 -7.85
CA ASP A 270 5.48 -8.24 -7.47
C ASP A 270 5.79 -8.12 -5.97
N SER A 271 5.44 -7.00 -5.33
CA SER A 271 5.49 -6.83 -3.87
C SER A 271 4.56 -7.79 -3.13
N LEU A 272 3.28 -7.87 -3.53
CA LEU A 272 2.31 -8.81 -2.96
C LEU A 272 2.75 -10.27 -3.15
N ASN A 273 3.28 -10.60 -4.34
CA ASN A 273 3.82 -11.92 -4.64
C ASN A 273 4.98 -12.31 -3.72
N ILE A 274 5.92 -11.39 -3.48
CA ILE A 274 7.06 -11.61 -2.58
C ILE A 274 6.60 -11.82 -1.13
N SER A 275 5.54 -11.12 -0.71
CA SER A 275 4.95 -11.27 0.63
C SER A 275 4.07 -12.52 0.80
N GLY A 276 3.73 -13.25 -0.26
CA GLY A 276 3.06 -14.55 -0.17
C GLY A 276 1.85 -14.77 -1.09
N LEU A 277 1.38 -13.73 -1.80
CA LEU A 277 0.24 -13.85 -2.72
C LEU A 277 0.59 -14.71 -3.95
N PRO A 278 -0.30 -15.60 -4.43
CA PRO A 278 -0.15 -16.22 -5.74
C PRO A 278 -0.09 -15.17 -6.86
N SER A 279 0.75 -15.42 -7.88
CA SER A 279 0.95 -14.46 -8.96
C SER A 279 -0.30 -14.28 -9.82
N TYR A 280 -0.64 -13.02 -10.09
CA TYR A 280 -1.72 -12.62 -10.99
C TYR A 280 -1.21 -11.70 -12.12
N GLU A 281 -1.98 -11.63 -13.21
CA GLU A 281 -1.69 -10.75 -14.35
C GLU A 281 -2.23 -9.34 -14.13
N VAL A 282 -1.52 -8.33 -14.64
CA VAL A 282 -1.85 -6.91 -14.46
C VAL A 282 -2.08 -6.26 -15.83
N PRO A 283 -3.28 -5.73 -16.10
CA PRO A 283 -3.52 -4.91 -17.29
C PRO A 283 -2.66 -3.65 -17.26
N ALA A 284 -2.07 -3.32 -18.40
CA ALA A 284 -1.16 -2.19 -18.58
C ALA A 284 -1.55 -1.37 -19.83
N GLY A 285 -0.94 -0.20 -20.00
CA GLY A 285 -1.33 0.85 -20.94
C GLY A 285 -1.62 2.20 -20.27
N ARG A 286 -1.25 2.40 -19.00
CA ARG A 286 -1.42 3.67 -18.29
C ARG A 286 -0.40 4.68 -18.81
N HIS A 287 -0.77 5.95 -18.85
CA HIS A 287 0.14 7.05 -19.16
C HIS A 287 0.41 7.90 -17.91
N ASP A 288 1.55 8.59 -17.94
CA ASP A 288 2.04 9.43 -16.85
C ASP A 288 1.40 10.83 -16.85
N SER A 289 1.03 11.30 -15.65
CA SER A 289 0.48 12.64 -15.43
C SER A 289 1.52 13.75 -15.62
N LEU A 290 1.05 14.88 -16.15
CA LEU A 290 1.84 16.11 -16.31
C LEU A 290 1.71 17.05 -15.08
N SER A 291 0.90 16.67 -14.10
CA SER A 291 0.52 17.46 -12.94
C SER A 291 0.52 16.63 -11.65
N SER A 292 0.70 17.31 -10.53
CA SER A 292 0.56 16.80 -9.17
C SER A 292 0.44 17.99 -8.24
N GLN A 293 -0.48 17.97 -7.27
CA GLN A 293 -0.72 19.09 -6.37
C GLN A 293 -0.93 18.62 -4.92
N GLU A 294 -0.26 19.27 -3.97
CA GLU A 294 -0.45 19.04 -2.52
C GLU A 294 -1.94 19.18 -2.12
N ALA A 295 -2.66 20.10 -2.78
CA ALA A 295 -4.07 20.39 -2.50
C ALA A 295 -5.04 19.24 -2.86
N ASP A 296 -4.66 18.33 -3.76
CA ASP A 296 -5.50 17.19 -4.14
C ASP A 296 -5.42 16.05 -3.10
N VAL A 297 -4.42 16.06 -2.21
CA VAL A 297 -4.29 15.11 -1.09
C VAL A 297 -5.24 15.49 0.05
N THR A 298 -6.53 15.22 -0.15
CA THR A 298 -7.60 15.52 0.80
C THR A 298 -8.04 14.26 1.58
N PRO A 299 -8.71 14.40 2.75
CA PRO A 299 -9.32 13.26 3.45
C PRO A 299 -10.42 12.52 2.67
N ALA A 300 -10.96 13.13 1.61
CA ALA A 300 -11.90 12.45 0.71
C ALA A 300 -11.19 11.53 -0.30
N ASN A 301 -9.91 11.80 -0.58
CA ASN A 301 -9.06 10.98 -1.44
C ASN A 301 -8.26 9.96 -0.63
N ILE A 302 -7.61 10.36 0.47
CA ILE A 302 -6.81 9.47 1.31
C ILE A 302 -7.40 9.42 2.73
N PRO A 303 -8.13 8.35 3.10
CA PRO A 303 -8.67 8.18 4.44
C PRO A 303 -7.58 8.14 5.52
N GLY A 304 -7.86 8.75 6.66
CA GLY A 304 -6.99 8.80 7.82
C GLY A 304 -7.19 7.62 8.78
N PRO A 305 -6.21 7.34 9.66
CA PRO A 305 -6.25 6.19 10.57
C PRO A 305 -7.31 6.28 11.67
N GLN A 306 -8.00 7.42 11.80
CA GLN A 306 -9.09 7.70 12.75
C GLN A 306 -10.48 7.72 12.10
N ASP A 307 -10.57 7.65 10.77
CA ASP A 307 -11.81 7.94 10.07
C ASP A 307 -12.93 6.93 10.40
N SER A 308 -14.18 7.34 10.16
CA SER A 308 -15.34 6.44 10.30
C SER A 308 -15.46 5.54 9.08
N ILE A 309 -16.13 4.39 9.23
CA ILE A 309 -16.43 3.51 8.10
C ILE A 309 -17.27 4.23 7.03
N ASP A 310 -18.09 5.23 7.41
CA ASP A 310 -18.79 6.09 6.43
C ASP A 310 -17.82 6.92 5.57
N ALA A 311 -16.79 7.52 6.17
CA ALA A 311 -15.81 8.33 5.46
C ALA A 311 -14.92 7.46 4.55
N ILE A 312 -14.46 6.30 5.05
CA ILE A 312 -13.66 5.35 4.28
C ILE A 312 -14.51 4.76 3.12
N THR A 313 -15.75 4.34 3.39
CA THR A 313 -16.69 3.86 2.36
C THR A 313 -16.94 4.92 1.29
N LYS A 314 -17.11 6.19 1.69
CA LYS A 314 -17.28 7.29 0.75
C LYS A 314 -16.06 7.46 -0.16
N ALA A 315 -14.85 7.47 0.39
CA ALA A 315 -13.62 7.61 -0.40
C ALA A 315 -13.46 6.47 -1.43
N PHE A 316 -13.74 5.22 -1.04
CA PHE A 316 -13.67 4.07 -1.96
C PHE A 316 -14.78 4.11 -3.02
N THR A 317 -16.02 4.40 -2.63
CA THR A 317 -17.16 4.43 -3.58
C THR A 317 -17.09 5.60 -4.56
N GLU A 318 -16.51 6.74 -4.19
CA GLU A 318 -16.21 7.85 -5.12
C GLU A 318 -15.13 7.51 -6.15
N LYS A 319 -14.34 6.45 -5.93
CA LYS A 319 -13.40 5.87 -6.92
C LYS A 319 -14.00 4.66 -7.66
N GLY A 320 -15.28 4.35 -7.45
CA GLY A 320 -15.97 3.23 -8.10
C GLY A 320 -15.70 1.85 -7.47
N LEU A 321 -15.08 1.80 -6.29
CA LEU A 321 -14.83 0.56 -5.54
C LEU A 321 -16.01 0.22 -4.62
N THR A 322 -16.26 -1.08 -4.43
CA THR A 322 -17.33 -1.56 -3.55
C THR A 322 -16.90 -1.59 -2.07
N VAL A 323 -17.85 -1.81 -1.16
CA VAL A 323 -17.56 -2.09 0.26
C VAL A 323 -16.74 -3.38 0.41
N GLU A 324 -16.94 -4.37 -0.46
CA GLU A 324 -16.12 -5.58 -0.50
C GLU A 324 -14.68 -5.24 -0.91
N ASP A 325 -14.49 -4.48 -1.99
CA ASP A 325 -13.16 -4.02 -2.41
C ASP A 325 -12.44 -3.24 -1.30
N MET A 326 -13.17 -2.39 -0.55
CA MET A 326 -12.64 -1.68 0.61
C MET A 326 -12.09 -2.63 1.67
N VAL A 327 -12.88 -3.59 2.15
CA VAL A 327 -12.45 -4.54 3.20
C VAL A 327 -11.31 -5.45 2.70
N VAL A 328 -11.35 -5.88 1.44
CA VAL A 328 -10.34 -6.72 0.81
C VAL A 328 -9.01 -5.97 0.64
N LEU A 329 -9.04 -4.71 0.18
CA LEU A 329 -7.84 -3.88 -0.02
C LEU A 329 -7.23 -3.41 1.30
N THR A 330 -8.02 -3.12 2.33
CA THR A 330 -7.48 -2.85 3.68
C THR A 330 -6.71 -4.06 4.24
N GLY A 331 -6.98 -5.28 3.77
CA GLY A 331 -6.14 -6.46 4.08
C GLY A 331 -4.66 -6.31 3.69
N GLY A 332 -4.31 -5.36 2.82
CA GLY A 332 -2.91 -4.97 2.56
C GLY A 332 -2.15 -4.50 3.80
N HIS A 333 -2.86 -4.11 4.88
CA HIS A 333 -2.29 -3.82 6.20
C HIS A 333 -1.75 -5.05 6.94
N SER A 334 -1.94 -6.28 6.41
CA SER A 334 -1.23 -7.49 6.86
C SER A 334 0.29 -7.36 6.75
N ILE A 335 0.81 -6.47 5.90
CA ILE A 335 2.26 -6.20 5.80
C ILE A 335 2.64 -4.75 6.10
N GLY A 336 3.80 -4.60 6.73
CA GLY A 336 4.43 -3.30 6.99
C GLY A 336 4.06 -2.67 8.33
N VAL A 337 4.34 -1.37 8.43
CA VAL A 337 4.41 -0.65 9.70
C VAL A 337 3.69 0.70 9.63
N ALA A 338 3.15 1.14 10.76
CA ALA A 338 2.65 2.50 10.95
C ALA A 338 3.57 3.29 11.89
N HIS A 339 3.67 4.61 11.69
CA HIS A 339 4.34 5.50 12.64
C HIS A 339 3.42 5.87 13.81
N CYS A 340 3.99 6.01 15.01
CA CYS A 340 3.30 6.33 16.26
C CYS A 340 2.19 7.40 16.18
N PRO A 341 2.32 8.53 15.45
CA PRO A 341 1.24 9.52 15.34
C PRO A 341 -0.09 8.97 14.82
N ASN A 342 -0.09 7.86 14.09
CA ASN A 342 -1.27 7.24 13.48
C ASN A 342 -2.09 6.36 14.44
N PHE A 343 -1.59 6.07 15.66
CA PHE A 343 -2.30 5.22 16.63
C PHE A 343 -2.06 5.56 18.11
N ALA A 344 -0.97 6.25 18.47
CA ALA A 344 -0.61 6.54 19.87
C ALA A 344 -1.62 7.44 20.61
N TYR A 345 -2.53 8.12 19.91
CA TYR A 345 -3.64 8.83 20.52
C TYR A 345 -4.66 7.89 21.19
N ARG A 346 -4.83 6.64 20.69
CA ARG A 346 -5.83 5.68 21.19
C ARG A 346 -5.65 5.36 22.66
N VAL A 347 -4.40 5.23 23.09
CA VAL A 347 -3.96 5.05 24.49
C VAL A 347 -4.47 6.12 25.47
N ARG A 348 -4.83 7.31 24.96
CA ARG A 348 -5.34 8.46 25.73
C ARG A 348 -6.84 8.71 25.53
N GLN A 349 -7.51 7.97 24.64
CA GLN A 349 -8.95 8.12 24.44
C GLN A 349 -9.71 7.53 25.64
N PRO A 350 -10.69 8.25 26.22
CA PRO A 350 -11.62 7.64 27.16
C PRO A 350 -12.43 6.57 26.44
N ASN A 351 -12.60 5.40 27.07
CA ASN A 351 -13.31 4.24 26.53
C ASN A 351 -12.70 3.66 25.23
N SER A 352 -11.39 3.79 25.00
CA SER A 352 -10.73 3.06 23.91
C SER A 352 -10.84 1.54 24.15
N GLU A 353 -11.43 0.79 23.21
CA GLU A 353 -11.53 -0.67 23.27
C GLU A 353 -10.20 -1.40 22.92
N LEU A 354 -9.05 -0.73 23.10
CA LEU A 354 -7.72 -1.31 22.92
C LEU A 354 -7.50 -2.51 23.84
N ASP A 355 -7.00 -3.61 23.28
CA ASP A 355 -6.44 -4.72 24.04
C ASP A 355 -5.39 -4.23 25.08
N PRO A 356 -5.40 -4.73 26.33
CA PRO A 356 -4.49 -4.27 27.38
C PRO A 356 -3.00 -4.47 27.09
N ARG A 357 -2.61 -5.50 26.32
CA ARG A 357 -1.22 -5.74 25.91
C ARG A 357 -0.83 -4.75 24.82
N LEU A 358 -1.64 -4.63 23.76
CA LEU A 358 -1.43 -3.65 22.70
C LEU A 358 -1.30 -2.22 23.25
N ASN A 359 -2.17 -1.82 24.19
CA ASN A 359 -2.07 -0.53 24.88
C ASN A 359 -0.75 -0.38 25.69
N THR A 360 -0.22 -1.47 26.25
CA THR A 360 1.08 -1.48 26.94
C THR A 360 2.23 -1.32 25.94
N ASP A 361 2.17 -2.02 24.82
CA ASP A 361 3.19 -1.99 23.77
C ASP A 361 3.26 -0.61 23.10
N ILE A 362 2.10 0.00 22.77
CA ILE A 362 2.03 1.37 22.25
C ILE A 362 2.63 2.36 23.27
N ARG A 363 2.36 2.22 24.57
CA ARG A 363 2.98 3.06 25.62
C ARG A 363 4.49 2.92 25.70
N SER A 364 5.02 1.72 25.44
CA SER A 364 6.46 1.44 25.46
C SER A 364 7.16 2.01 24.23
N VAL A 365 6.64 1.72 23.03
CA VAL A 365 7.25 2.14 21.76
C VAL A 365 7.09 3.65 21.54
N CYS A 366 5.88 4.18 21.72
CA CYS A 366 5.51 5.57 21.38
C CYS A 366 5.66 6.55 22.56
N SER A 367 6.70 6.37 23.38
CA SER A 367 7.08 7.36 24.41
C SER A 367 7.42 8.73 23.80
N GLU A 368 7.35 9.81 24.58
CA GLU A 368 7.53 11.19 24.07
C GLU A 368 8.89 11.44 23.39
N VAL A 369 9.90 10.63 23.72
CA VAL A 369 11.24 10.66 23.10
C VAL A 369 11.23 10.05 21.69
N ASN A 370 10.30 9.13 21.42
CA ASN A 370 10.25 8.26 20.25
C ASN A 370 9.10 8.59 19.28
N GLY A 371 8.70 9.87 19.15
CA GLY A 371 7.57 10.29 18.30
C GLY A 371 7.65 9.94 16.79
N LYS A 372 8.77 9.39 16.31
CA LYS A 372 8.96 8.88 14.95
C LYS A 372 9.00 7.35 14.83
N ALA A 373 8.97 6.62 15.95
CA ALA A 373 9.02 5.17 15.97
C ALA A 373 7.83 4.55 15.23
N THR A 374 8.01 3.29 14.83
CA THR A 374 7.03 2.50 14.08
C THR A 374 6.65 1.24 14.85
N MET A 375 5.44 0.75 14.61
CA MET A 375 5.02 -0.60 15.00
C MET A 375 4.48 -1.34 13.76
N PRO A 376 4.66 -2.67 13.67
CA PRO A 376 3.97 -3.52 12.70
C PRO A 376 2.46 -3.30 12.78
N ILE A 377 1.78 -3.18 11.63
CA ILE A 377 0.32 -3.08 11.62
C ILE A 377 -0.28 -4.44 11.97
N ASP A 378 0.25 -5.50 11.38
CA ASP A 378 0.13 -6.88 11.86
C ASP A 378 1.31 -7.23 12.78
N SER A 379 1.01 -7.47 14.05
CA SER A 379 2.01 -7.83 15.07
C SER A 379 2.41 -9.31 15.08
N ILE A 380 1.72 -10.16 14.33
CA ILE A 380 1.96 -11.60 14.23
C ILE A 380 2.89 -11.88 13.03
N THR A 381 2.64 -11.22 11.89
CA THR A 381 3.20 -11.59 10.58
C THR A 381 3.71 -10.42 9.72
N GLU A 382 4.25 -9.36 10.33
CA GLU A 382 4.77 -8.08 9.72
C GLU A 382 5.20 -8.07 8.22
N TYR A 383 5.85 -9.12 7.70
CA TYR A 383 6.33 -9.20 6.31
C TYR A 383 5.62 -10.23 5.41
N ARG A 384 4.72 -11.05 5.97
CA ARG A 384 3.97 -12.10 5.26
C ARG A 384 2.52 -11.65 5.11
N LEU A 385 2.07 -11.56 3.87
CA LEU A 385 0.68 -11.28 3.54
C LEU A 385 -0.16 -12.52 3.85
N ASP A 386 -1.04 -12.44 4.85
CA ASP A 386 -1.94 -13.51 5.27
C ASP A 386 -3.17 -12.96 6.03
N VAL A 387 -4.04 -13.86 6.48
CA VAL A 387 -5.29 -13.52 7.18
C VAL A 387 -5.11 -13.22 8.68
N GLU A 388 -3.89 -13.25 9.23
CA GLU A 388 -3.68 -12.94 10.65
C GLU A 388 -4.06 -11.48 10.96
N PHE A 389 -4.02 -10.58 9.97
CA PHE A 389 -4.57 -9.23 10.06
C PHE A 389 -6.04 -9.26 10.47
N TYR A 390 -6.90 -9.95 9.70
CA TYR A 390 -8.33 -10.03 9.97
C TYR A 390 -8.62 -10.71 11.31
N LYS A 391 -7.89 -11.79 11.65
CA LYS A 391 -7.99 -12.45 12.96
C LYS A 391 -7.63 -11.50 14.11
N THR A 392 -6.58 -10.70 13.94
CA THR A 392 -6.12 -9.68 14.90
C THR A 392 -7.20 -8.60 15.12
N LEU A 393 -7.99 -8.24 14.09
CA LEU A 393 -9.12 -7.33 14.25
C LEU A 393 -10.28 -7.96 15.05
N LEU A 394 -10.61 -9.24 14.80
CA LEU A 394 -11.62 -9.98 15.57
C LEU A 394 -11.24 -10.13 17.05
N ASP A 395 -9.93 -10.25 17.33
CA ASP A 395 -9.33 -10.29 18.66
C ASP A 395 -9.25 -8.92 19.36
N LYS A 396 -9.77 -7.84 18.73
CA LYS A 396 -9.69 -6.44 19.19
C LYS A 396 -8.27 -5.87 19.34
N LYS A 397 -7.36 -6.33 18.48
CA LYS A 397 -5.93 -5.98 18.49
C LYS A 397 -5.48 -5.21 17.25
N GLY A 398 -6.40 -4.71 16.42
CA GLY A 398 -6.03 -3.85 15.28
C GLY A 398 -5.27 -2.61 15.74
N LEU A 399 -4.14 -2.27 15.09
CA LEU A 399 -3.28 -1.15 15.49
C LEU A 399 -3.93 0.21 15.21
N LEU A 400 -4.49 0.39 14.02
CA LEU A 400 -5.18 1.62 13.62
C LEU A 400 -6.65 1.58 14.07
N GLU A 401 -7.24 2.75 14.34
CA GLU A 401 -8.63 2.82 14.78
C GLU A 401 -9.60 2.52 13.62
N SER A 402 -9.28 3.02 12.43
CA SER A 402 -9.94 2.68 11.15
C SER A 402 -10.04 1.17 10.91
N ASP A 403 -8.93 0.44 11.06
CA ASP A 403 -8.88 -1.01 10.86
C ASP A 403 -9.76 -1.74 11.87
N GLN A 404 -9.66 -1.39 13.15
CA GLN A 404 -10.48 -2.02 14.21
C GLN A 404 -11.99 -1.80 13.98
N LYS A 405 -12.37 -0.61 13.49
CA LYS A 405 -13.77 -0.31 13.13
C LYS A 405 -14.33 -1.22 12.03
N LEU A 406 -13.49 -1.78 11.14
CA LEU A 406 -13.97 -2.70 10.08
C LEU A 406 -14.52 -4.01 10.65
N ALA A 407 -13.94 -4.50 11.76
CA ALA A 407 -14.43 -5.69 12.46
C ALA A 407 -15.67 -5.41 13.35
N GLU A 408 -15.97 -4.15 13.61
CA GLU A 408 -17.03 -3.72 14.54
C GLU A 408 -18.28 -3.17 13.81
N ASP A 409 -18.13 -2.61 12.62
CA ASP A 409 -19.25 -2.06 11.85
C ASP A 409 -20.14 -3.18 11.28
N PRO A 410 -21.48 -3.12 11.46
CA PRO A 410 -22.40 -4.15 10.96
C PRO A 410 -22.39 -4.38 9.44
N ARG A 411 -21.81 -3.46 8.65
CA ARG A 411 -21.72 -3.58 7.19
C ARG A 411 -20.50 -4.36 6.70
N THR A 412 -19.47 -4.48 7.54
CA THR A 412 -18.16 -5.05 7.17
C THR A 412 -17.74 -6.21 8.04
N SER A 413 -18.20 -6.27 9.30
CA SER A 413 -17.80 -7.28 10.30
C SER A 413 -18.01 -8.73 9.88
N ASP A 414 -19.11 -9.07 9.19
CA ASP A 414 -19.34 -10.43 8.69
C ASP A 414 -18.38 -10.81 7.55
N LEU A 415 -18.00 -9.86 6.69
CA LEU A 415 -16.98 -10.07 5.66
C LEU A 415 -15.59 -10.22 6.30
N VAL A 416 -15.24 -9.38 7.29
CA VAL A 416 -13.99 -9.53 8.06
C VAL A 416 -13.90 -10.91 8.70
N ARG A 417 -15.00 -11.43 9.28
CA ARG A 417 -15.04 -12.78 9.83
C ARG A 417 -14.83 -13.84 8.74
N SER A 418 -15.53 -13.72 7.61
CA SER A 418 -15.38 -14.65 6.49
C SER A 418 -13.95 -14.69 5.93
N LEU A 419 -13.25 -13.55 5.84
CA LEU A 419 -11.87 -13.49 5.36
C LEU A 419 -10.86 -13.99 6.40
N ALA A 420 -11.13 -13.82 7.70
CA ALA A 420 -10.27 -14.34 8.77
C ALA A 420 -10.19 -15.88 8.78
N ASP A 421 -11.29 -16.55 8.39
CA ASP A 421 -11.41 -18.00 8.34
C ASP A 421 -11.00 -18.60 6.97
N ASP A 422 -10.85 -17.80 5.92
CA ASP A 422 -10.61 -18.25 4.53
C ASP A 422 -9.52 -17.42 3.81
N GLN A 423 -8.27 -17.87 3.91
CA GLN A 423 -7.14 -17.25 3.22
C GLN A 423 -7.20 -17.40 1.70
N ASP A 424 -7.63 -18.56 1.20
CA ASP A 424 -7.65 -18.81 -0.24
C ASP A 424 -8.74 -17.95 -0.90
N GLY A 425 -9.92 -17.84 -0.29
CA GLY A 425 -10.98 -16.93 -0.71
C GLY A 425 -10.60 -15.45 -0.63
N TRP A 426 -9.79 -15.02 0.34
CA TRP A 426 -9.22 -13.67 0.34
C TRP A 426 -8.20 -13.48 -0.80
N PHE A 427 -7.31 -14.44 -1.01
CA PHE A 427 -6.32 -14.43 -2.09
C PHE A 427 -6.94 -14.51 -3.49
N GLU A 428 -8.16 -15.05 -3.65
CA GLU A 428 -8.93 -14.95 -4.89
C GLU A 428 -9.57 -13.57 -5.11
N LYS A 429 -9.84 -12.82 -4.05
CA LYS A 429 -10.49 -11.50 -4.09
C LYS A 429 -9.47 -10.37 -4.25
N LEU A 430 -8.35 -10.43 -3.53
CA LEU A 430 -7.36 -9.35 -3.51
C LEU A 430 -6.81 -8.97 -4.89
N PRO A 431 -6.42 -9.91 -5.79
CA PRO A 431 -6.06 -9.58 -7.17
C PRO A 431 -7.15 -8.82 -7.93
N LYS A 432 -8.42 -9.22 -7.77
CA LYS A 432 -9.57 -8.61 -8.47
C LYS A 432 -9.77 -7.17 -7.99
N SER A 433 -9.71 -6.93 -6.68
CA SER A 433 -9.80 -5.58 -6.11
C SER A 433 -8.58 -4.72 -6.44
N MET A 434 -7.37 -5.28 -6.46
CA MET A 434 -6.15 -4.59 -6.91
C MET A 434 -6.24 -4.18 -8.39
N ILE A 435 -6.78 -5.04 -9.27
CA ILE A 435 -7.00 -4.71 -10.68
C ILE A 435 -8.07 -3.61 -10.85
N ARG A 436 -9.16 -3.63 -10.06
CA ARG A 436 -10.17 -2.55 -10.05
C ARG A 436 -9.57 -1.23 -9.57
N MET A 437 -8.84 -1.25 -8.46
CA MET A 437 -8.11 -0.09 -7.94
C MET A 437 -7.14 0.45 -9.00
N GLY A 438 -6.35 -0.43 -9.63
CA GLY A 438 -5.42 -0.08 -10.70
C GLY A 438 -6.06 0.50 -11.97
N LYS A 439 -7.39 0.51 -12.09
CA LYS A 439 -8.15 1.11 -13.21
C LYS A 439 -8.72 2.49 -12.88
N ILE A 440 -8.54 3.02 -11.66
CA ILE A 440 -9.07 4.32 -11.25
C ILE A 440 -8.47 5.45 -12.11
N GLN A 441 -9.33 6.14 -12.85
CA GLN A 441 -9.06 7.41 -13.56
C GLN A 441 -7.76 7.42 -14.40
N VAL A 442 -7.46 6.29 -15.05
CA VAL A 442 -6.21 6.13 -15.81
C VAL A 442 -6.13 7.03 -17.04
N LEU A 443 -4.94 7.60 -17.27
CA LEU A 443 -4.63 8.34 -18.49
C LEU A 443 -4.23 7.36 -19.60
N SER A 444 -4.60 7.66 -20.85
CA SER A 444 -4.26 6.86 -22.02
C SER A 444 -4.02 7.72 -23.27
N GLY A 445 -3.27 7.20 -24.24
CA GLY A 445 -3.10 7.83 -25.55
C GLY A 445 -2.47 9.23 -25.48
N GLN A 446 -3.27 10.28 -25.69
CA GLN A 446 -2.80 11.68 -25.64
C GLN A 446 -3.10 12.38 -24.30
N GLN A 447 -3.69 11.69 -23.33
CA GLN A 447 -4.07 12.27 -22.03
C GLN A 447 -2.89 12.44 -21.05
N GLY A 448 -1.77 11.75 -21.32
CA GLY A 448 -0.54 11.78 -20.53
C GLY A 448 0.64 11.30 -21.36
N GLU A 449 1.82 11.19 -20.76
CA GLU A 449 3.07 10.87 -21.46
C GLU A 449 3.70 9.54 -21.01
N ILE A 450 4.88 9.22 -21.55
CA ILE A 450 5.78 8.21 -21.00
C ILE A 450 7.02 8.96 -20.50
N ARG A 451 7.11 9.23 -19.19
CA ARG A 451 8.26 9.93 -18.60
C ARG A 451 9.53 9.11 -18.79
N LYS A 452 10.68 9.76 -19.00
CA LYS A 452 12.00 9.08 -18.96
C LYS A 452 12.51 8.89 -17.54
N GLN A 453 12.11 9.77 -16.61
CA GLN A 453 12.43 9.68 -15.18
C GLN A 453 11.15 9.99 -14.39
N CYS A 454 10.72 9.12 -13.50
CA CYS A 454 9.40 9.25 -12.86
C CYS A 454 9.23 10.53 -12.01
N ARG A 455 10.35 11.14 -11.59
CA ARG A 455 10.36 12.38 -10.80
C ARG A 455 10.02 13.66 -11.55
N PHE A 456 10.06 13.63 -12.88
CA PHE A 456 9.95 14.83 -13.71
C PHE A 456 9.10 14.58 -14.96
N VAL A 457 8.33 15.59 -15.35
CA VAL A 457 7.77 15.72 -16.70
C VAL A 457 8.94 15.85 -17.71
N ASN A 458 8.78 15.30 -18.92
CA ASN A 458 9.84 15.22 -19.95
C ASN A 458 10.39 16.55 -20.49
#